data_AF-A0A662CC90-F1
#
_entry.id   AF-A0A662CC90-F1
#
_cell.length_a   1.000
_cell.length_b   1.000
_cell.length_c   1.000
_cell.angle_alpha   90.00
_cell.angle_beta   90.00
_cell.angle_gamma   90.00
#
_symmetry.space_group_name_H-M   'P 1'
#
loop_
_entity.id
_entity.type
_entity.pdbx_description
1 polymer ?
#
loop_
_entity_poly.entity_id
_entity_poly.type
_entity_poly.pdbx_seq_one_letter_code
_entity_poly.pdbx_strand_id
1 'polypeptide(L)' 'MKGVLYLVPNTLGNPDTTETIPEGIRGRVNEIKLFIVENLRNARRYLKSLNREINIDSLTFFELNEHTAEE' A
#
# COMPACT_ATOMS: atom_id res chain seq x y z
N MET A 1 13.31 -13.56 14.51
CA MET A 1 12.78 -12.19 14.68
C MET A 1 11.31 -12.18 14.29
N LYS A 2 10.49 -11.34 14.92
CA LYS A 2 9.09 -11.13 14.51
C LYS A 2 9.03 -10.03 13.44
N GLY A 3 8.13 -10.17 12.47
CA GLY A 3 7.84 -9.10 11.50
C GLY A 3 7.05 -7.96 12.15
N VAL A 4 6.99 -6.82 11.45
CA VAL A 4 6.15 -5.67 11.83
C VAL A 4 5.07 -5.51 10.78
N LEU A 5 3.81 -5.48 11.21
CA LEU A 5 2.67 -5.16 10.35
C LEU A 5 2.39 -3.66 10.40
N TYR A 6 2.49 -3.00 9.26
CA TYR A 6 2.12 -1.60 9.10
C TYR A 6 0.71 -1.49 8.51
N LEU A 7 -0.15 -0.72 9.18
CA LEU A 7 -1.44 -0.31 8.62
C LEU A 7 -1.25 1.01 7.89
N VAL A 8 -1.32 0.98 6.56
CA VAL A 8 -1.18 2.17 5.73
C VAL A 8 -2.58 2.71 5.42
N PRO A 9 -2.95 3.91 5.90
CA PRO A 9 -4.25 4.49 5.62
C PRO A 9 -4.37 4.80 4.13
N ASN A 10 -5.62 4.81 3.64
CA ASN A 10 -5.95 5.20 2.29
C ASN A 10 -6.90 6.41 2.30
N THR A 11 -6.99 7.12 1.19
CA THR A 11 -7.84 8.30 1.05
C THR A 11 -9.30 7.91 0.78
N LEU A 12 -10.26 8.63 1.38
CA LEU A 12 -11.70 8.37 1.17
C LEU A 12 -12.27 9.00 -0.12
N GLY A 13 -11.49 9.79 -0.88
CA GLY A 13 -11.98 10.37 -2.13
C GLY A 13 -11.07 11.37 -2.82
N ASN A 14 -10.29 12.17 -2.09
CA ASN A 14 -9.33 13.10 -2.71
C ASN A 14 -8.04 12.34 -3.08
N PRO A 15 -7.65 12.26 -4.37
CA PRO A 15 -6.40 11.63 -4.79
C PRO A 15 -5.16 12.43 -4.41
N ASP A 16 -5.30 13.69 -3.97
CA ASP A 16 -4.19 14.44 -3.42
C ASP A 16 -3.84 13.95 -2.01
N THR A 17 -2.75 13.19 -1.96
CA THR A 17 -2.23 12.59 -0.74
C THR A 17 -1.35 13.53 0.06
N THR A 18 -0.94 14.68 -0.50
CA THR A 18 0.05 15.57 0.13
C THR A 18 -0.47 16.24 1.40
N GLU A 19 -1.76 16.61 1.42
CA GLU A 19 -2.40 17.22 2.59
C GLU A 19 -3.06 16.21 3.52
N THR A 20 -3.23 14.96 3.08
CA THR A 20 -4.04 13.95 3.78
C THR A 20 -3.22 12.79 4.34
N ILE A 21 -2.03 12.52 3.79
CA ILE A 21 -1.15 11.45 4.22
C ILE A 21 0.12 12.04 4.86
N PRO A 22 0.42 11.72 6.14
CA PRO A 22 1.65 12.19 6.79
C PRO A 22 2.90 11.75 6.03
N GLU A 23 3.91 12.63 5.92
CA GLU A 23 5.16 12.34 5.19
C GLU A 23 5.85 11.05 5.65
N GLY A 24 5.79 10.74 6.94
CA GLY A 24 6.39 9.52 7.50
C GLY A 24 5.86 8.23 6.85
N ILE A 25 4.62 8.23 6.34
CA ILE A 25 4.04 7.07 5.66
C ILE A 25 4.71 6.82 4.32
N ARG A 26 4.99 7.88 3.56
CA ARG A 26 5.69 7.78 2.28
C ARG A 26 7.07 7.14 2.46
N GLY A 27 7.80 7.54 3.50
CA GLY A 27 9.09 6.93 3.86
C GLY A 27 8.97 5.43 4.13
N ARG A 28 8.02 5.03 5.00
CA ARG A 28 7.80 3.63 5.36
C ARG A 28 7.36 2.76 4.17
N VAL A 29 6.45 3.25 3.34
CA VAL A 29 5.95 2.51 2.17
C VAL A 29 7.07 2.16 1.19
N ASN A 30 8.07 3.04 1.03
CA ASN A 30 9.21 2.78 0.15
C ASN A 30 10.16 1.69 0.67
N GLU A 31 10.15 1.41 1.96
CA GLU A 31 10.98 0.36 2.59
C GLU A 31 10.31 -1.03 2.53
N ILE A 32 9.01 -1.07 2.24
CA ILE A 32 8.19 -2.29 2.27
C ILE A 32 8.12 -2.91 0.87
N LYS A 33 8.33 -4.23 0.80
CA LYS A 33 8.23 -5.01 -0.45
C LYS A 33 7.03 -5.94 -0.52
N LEU A 34 6.37 -6.20 0.61
CA LEU A 34 5.22 -7.09 0.70
C LEU A 34 3.99 -6.31 1.14
N PHE A 35 2.91 -6.42 0.37
CA PHE A 35 1.66 -5.73 0.64
C PHE A 35 0.50 -6.72 0.65
N ILE A 36 -0.38 -6.58 1.63
CA ILE A 36 -1.70 -7.22 1.64
C ILE A 36 -2.71 -6.16 1.22
N VAL A 37 -3.54 -6.44 0.23
CA VAL A 37 -4.39 -5.44 -0.42
C VAL A 37 -5.77 -6.02 -0.74
N GLU A 38 -6.83 -5.23 -0.62
CA GLU A 38 -8.18 -5.67 -1.00
C GLU A 38 -8.38 -5.66 -2.52
N ASN A 39 -7.68 -4.76 -3.21
CA ASN A 39 -7.76 -4.61 -4.65
C ASN A 39 -6.39 -4.23 -5.22
N LEU A 40 -5.83 -5.12 -6.02
CA LEU A 40 -4.49 -4.94 -6.59
C LEU A 40 -4.36 -3.67 -7.44
N ARG A 41 -5.37 -3.35 -8.26
CA ARG A 41 -5.34 -2.18 -9.14
C ARG A 41 -5.31 -0.88 -8.34
N ASN A 42 -6.16 -0.76 -7.31
CA ASN A 42 -6.25 0.43 -6.49
C ASN A 42 -4.98 0.62 -5.64
N ALA A 43 -4.46 -0.45 -5.04
CA ALA A 43 -3.23 -0.39 -4.27
C ALA A 43 -2.03 0.08 -5.11
N ARG A 44 -1.86 -0.46 -6.32
CA ARG A 44 -0.78 -0.04 -7.23
C ARG A 44 -0.87 1.46 -7.58
N ARG A 45 -2.09 1.96 -7.84
CA ARG A 45 -2.32 3.38 -8.11
C ARG A 45 -1.97 4.24 -6.90
N TYR A 46 -2.36 3.82 -5.70
CA TYR A 46 -2.05 4.53 -4.47
C TYR A 46 -0.54 4.57 -4.18
N LEU A 47 0.17 3.47 -4.34
CA LEU A 47 1.63 3.44 -4.20
C LEU A 47 2.31 4.39 -5.20
N LYS A 48 1.82 4.46 -6.44
CA LYS A 48 2.30 5.42 -7.45
C LYS A 48 1.95 6.87 -7.14
N SER A 49 0.82 7.15 -6.47
CA SER A 49 0.50 8.52 -6.04
C SER A 49 1.39 8.98 -4.88
N LEU A 50 1.76 8.06 -3.98
CA LEU A 50 2.73 8.34 -2.91
C LEU A 50 4.16 8.49 -3.46
N ASN A 51 4.58 7.63 -4.39
CA ASN A 51 5.90 7.69 -4.99
C ASN A 51 5.86 7.24 -6.45
N ARG A 52 6.00 8.19 -7.39
CA ARG A 52 5.99 7.90 -8.83
C ARG A 52 7.13 6.97 -9.27
N GLU A 53 8.25 7.00 -8.56
CA GLU A 53 9.46 6.22 -8.88
C GLU A 53 9.43 4.80 -8.30
N ILE A 54 8.42 4.44 -7.50
CA ILE A 54 8.35 3.09 -6.92
C ILE A 54 8.25 2.04 -8.03
N ASN A 55 9.11 1.01 -7.98
CA ASN A 55 9.07 -0.09 -8.94
C ASN A 55 8.02 -1.13 -8.50
N ILE A 56 6.80 -0.99 -9.02
CA ILE A 56 5.66 -1.86 -8.68
C ILE A 56 5.92 -3.33 -9.02
N ASP A 57 6.64 -3.61 -10.10
CA ASP A 57 6.91 -4.98 -10.57
C ASP A 57 7.90 -5.72 -9.64
N SER A 58 8.64 -4.98 -8.81
CA SER A 58 9.52 -5.55 -7.78
C SER A 58 8.82 -5.88 -6.46
N LEU A 59 7.53 -5.52 -6.32
CA LEU A 59 6.76 -5.71 -5.10
C LEU A 59 5.94 -7.00 -5.16
N THR A 60 5.74 -7.62 -4.01
CA THR A 60 4.85 -8.78 -3.85
C THR A 60 3.53 -8.32 -3.25
N PHE A 61 2.42 -8.74 -3.86
CA PHE A 61 1.07 -8.42 -3.41
C PHE A 61 0.32 -9.70 -3.07
N PHE A 62 -0.41 -9.67 -1.96
CA PHE A 62 -1.38 -10.68 -1.57
C PHE A 62 -2.75 -10.02 -1.56
N GLU A 63 -3.67 -10.52 -2.39
CA GLU A 63 -5.05 -10.03 -2.37
C GLU A 63 -5.82 -10.70 -1.23
N LEU A 64 -6.42 -9.89 -0.36
CA LEU A 64 -7.28 -10.32 0.74
C LEU A 64 -8.68 -9.75 0.51
N ASN A 65 -9.62 -10.59 0.11
CA ASN A 65 -10.99 -10.19 -0.19
C ASN A 65 -11.99 -11.28 0.25
N GLU A 66 -13.27 -11.08 -0.05
CA GLU A 66 -14.36 -12.01 0.31
C GLU A 66 -14.23 -13.43 -0.26
N HIS A 67 -13.33 -13.64 -1.21
CA HIS A 67 -13.03 -14.96 -1.79
C HIS A 67 -11.78 -15.61 -1.20
N THR A 68 -11.09 -14.94 -0.26
CA THR A 68 -9.95 -15.53 0.45
C THR A 68 -10.46 -16.47 1.54
N ALA A 69 -10.02 -17.74 1.50
CA ALA A 69 -10.39 -18.72 2.51
C ALA A 69 -9.81 -18.35 3.91
N GLU A 70 -10.57 -18.63 4.97
CA GLU A 70 -10.22 -18.32 6.38
C GLU A 70 -9.16 -19.26 7.00
N GLU A 71 -8.38 -20.00 6.21
CA GLU A 71 -7.41 -20.99 6.73
C GLU A 71 -6.34 -20.42 7.66
#